data_AF-A0A8T2TDF5-F1
#
_entry.id   AF-A0A8T2TDF5-F1
#
_cell.length_a   1.000
_cell.length_b   1.000
_cell.length_c   1.000
_cell.angle_alpha   90.00
_cell.angle_beta   90.00
_cell.angle_gamma   90.00
#
_symmetry.space_group_name_H-M   'P 1'
#
loop_
_entity.id
_entity.type
_entity.pdbx_description
1 polymer ?
#
loop_
_entity_poly.entity_id
_entity_poly.type
_entity_poly.pdbx_seq_one_letter_code
_entity_poly.pdbx_strand_id
1 'polypeptide(L)'
;MRTIQGAGCFDLDDFDTLALRVKGDGRCYISTIRTESWWGTFEDSNLWQSMIFAPKDEWYEVMIPLSRYLPTMKGKVVDIKNEMNRSRICGMGLSLSVNGGLEGAVMGNGDFRLELDWIKALRREDGRRREDRGR
;
A
#
# COMPACT_ATOMS: atom_id res chain seq x y z
N MET A 1 -1.15 2.41 -16.39
CA MET A 1 -2.08 2.29 -15.25
C MET A 1 -2.54 3.68 -14.86
N ARG A 2 -3.84 3.95 -14.73
CA ARG A 2 -4.38 5.26 -14.32
C ARG A 2 -4.86 5.16 -12.88
N THR A 3 -4.43 6.08 -12.02
CA THR A 3 -5.02 6.30 -10.69
C THR A 3 -6.45 6.79 -10.89
N ILE A 4 -7.44 6.13 -10.28
CA ILE A 4 -8.81 6.63 -10.27
C ILE A 4 -8.82 7.86 -9.35
N GLN A 5 -9.03 9.04 -9.92
CA GLN A 5 -9.29 10.25 -9.13
C GLN A 5 -10.77 10.25 -8.78
N GLY A 6 -11.10 9.94 -7.52
CA GLY A 6 -12.43 10.15 -6.99
C GLY A 6 -12.72 11.65 -6.81
N ALA A 7 -14.00 12.03 -6.83
CA ALA A 7 -14.42 13.37 -6.44
C ALA A 7 -14.23 13.55 -4.92
N GLY A 8 -13.03 13.95 -4.50
CA GLY A 8 -12.66 14.17 -3.09
C GLY A 8 -11.59 13.20 -2.57
N CYS A 9 -11.12 13.46 -1.36
CA CYS A 9 -10.16 12.62 -0.64
C CYS A 9 -10.87 11.85 0.48
N PHE A 10 -10.40 10.64 0.76
CA PHE A 10 -10.84 9.79 1.85
C PHE A 10 -10.11 10.17 3.14
N ASP A 11 -10.85 10.16 4.25
CA ASP A 11 -10.31 10.31 5.60
C ASP A 11 -10.07 8.92 6.21
N LEU A 12 -8.80 8.57 6.40
CA LEU A 12 -8.38 7.32 7.04
C LEU A 12 -7.64 7.53 8.38
N ASP A 13 -7.81 8.68 9.06
CA ASP A 13 -7.07 8.98 10.30
C ASP A 13 -7.33 7.93 11.42
N ASP A 14 -8.55 7.39 11.46
CA ASP A 14 -8.98 6.35 12.41
C ASP A 14 -8.43 4.94 12.10
N PHE A 15 -7.68 4.78 11.01
CA PHE A 15 -7.13 3.51 10.56
C PHE A 15 -5.60 3.55 10.54
N ASP A 16 -4.98 2.39 10.76
CA ASP A 16 -3.53 2.23 10.81
C ASP A 16 -2.99 1.25 9.75
N THR A 17 -3.87 0.45 9.14
CA THR A 17 -3.49 -0.61 8.23
C THR A 17 -4.37 -0.59 6.99
N LEU A 18 -3.74 -0.72 5.81
CA LEU A 18 -4.43 -1.07 4.58
C LEU A 18 -4.34 -2.59 4.36
N ALA A 19 -5.48 -3.23 4.20
CA ALA A 19 -5.60 -4.65 3.94
C ALA A 19 -6.09 -4.88 2.51
N LEU A 20 -5.43 -5.80 1.81
CA LEU A 20 -5.80 -6.20 0.46
C LEU A 20 -5.95 -7.72 0.41
N ARG A 21 -7.07 -8.19 -0.13
CA ARG A 21 -7.23 -9.61 -0.48
C ARG A 21 -6.95 -9.78 -1.95
N VAL A 22 -5.84 -10.44 -2.24
CA VAL A 22 -5.30 -10.60 -3.59
C VAL A 22 -4.90 -12.04 -3.86
N LYS A 23 -4.92 -12.43 -5.13
CA LYS A 23 -4.31 -13.68 -5.60
C LYS A 23 -3.20 -13.32 -6.58
N GLY A 24 -1.97 -13.68 -6.22
CA GLY A 24 -0.77 -13.29 -6.95
C GLY A 24 -0.26 -14.38 -7.90
N ASP A 25 0.80 -14.01 -8.61
CA ASP A 25 1.60 -14.86 -9.49
C ASP A 25 2.96 -15.22 -8.87
N GLY A 26 3.16 -14.91 -7.58
CA GLY A 26 4.43 -15.05 -6.87
C GLY A 26 5.42 -13.90 -7.11
N ARG A 27 5.00 -12.82 -7.79
CA ARG A 27 5.80 -11.61 -7.99
C ARG A 27 5.44 -10.53 -6.97
N CYS A 28 6.32 -9.55 -6.82
CA CYS A 28 6.02 -8.35 -6.05
C CYS A 28 5.33 -7.28 -6.88
N TYR A 29 4.41 -6.58 -6.24
CA TYR A 29 3.73 -5.41 -6.77
C TYR A 29 3.98 -4.22 -5.83
N ILE A 30 3.69 -3.01 -6.30
CA ILE A 30 3.85 -1.78 -5.53
C ILE A 30 2.46 -1.20 -5.29
N SER A 31 2.10 -1.07 -4.02
CA SER A 31 0.95 -0.28 -3.59
C SER A 31 1.35 1.18 -3.51
N THR A 32 0.58 2.06 -4.14
CA THR A 32 0.78 3.52 -4.11
C THR A 32 -0.44 4.19 -3.49
N ILE A 33 -0.22 5.08 -2.52
CA ILE A 33 -1.22 6.00 -1.98
C ILE A 33 -0.87 7.41 -2.44
N ARG A 34 -1.85 8.14 -2.95
CA ARG A 34 -1.73 9.57 -3.26
C ARG A 34 -2.48 10.37 -2.21
N THR A 35 -1.81 11.33 -1.60
CA THR A 35 -2.43 12.30 -0.68
C THR A 35 -2.56 13.66 -1.34
N GLU A 36 -3.44 14.51 -0.80
CA GLU A 36 -3.62 15.88 -1.29
C GLU A 36 -2.32 16.68 -1.17
N SER A 37 -2.03 17.49 -2.20
CA SER A 37 -0.92 18.44 -2.15
C SER A 37 -1.37 19.76 -1.58
N TRP A 38 -0.79 20.18 -0.47
CA TRP A 38 -1.08 21.50 0.08
C TRP A 38 -0.56 22.65 -0.81
N TRP A 39 0.36 22.37 -1.74
CA TRP A 39 0.94 23.35 -2.65
C TRP A 39 0.35 23.38 -4.07
N GLY A 40 -0.69 22.58 -4.36
CA GLY A 40 -1.50 22.67 -5.58
C GLY A 40 -0.80 22.48 -6.95
N THR A 41 0.54 22.41 -7.00
CA THR A 41 1.33 22.48 -8.24
C THR A 41 2.21 21.24 -8.48
N PHE A 42 2.33 20.37 -7.47
CA PHE A 42 3.07 19.12 -7.60
C PHE A 42 2.11 17.93 -7.42
N GLU A 43 1.50 17.48 -8.52
CA GLU A 43 0.68 16.27 -8.52
C GLU A 43 1.50 15.02 -8.15
N ASP A 44 2.81 15.05 -8.41
CA ASP A 44 3.75 13.96 -8.15
C ASP A 44 4.44 14.01 -6.77
N SER A 45 4.20 15.04 -5.94
CA SER A 45 4.98 15.22 -4.70
C SER A 45 4.45 14.49 -3.47
N ASN A 46 3.28 13.84 -3.55
CA ASN A 46 2.63 13.21 -2.38
C ASN A 46 2.25 11.76 -2.64
N LEU A 47 3.15 11.05 -3.32
CA LEU A 47 3.06 9.61 -3.55
C LEU A 47 3.78 8.86 -2.44
N TRP A 48 3.08 7.90 -1.86
CA TRP A 48 3.59 7.04 -0.82
C TRP A 48 3.53 5.60 -1.32
N GLN A 49 4.63 4.86 -1.20
CA GLN A 49 4.73 3.52 -1.79
C GLN A 49 5.15 2.47 -0.78
N SER A 50 4.59 1.27 -0.93
CA SER A 50 4.99 0.07 -0.20
C SER A 50 4.93 -1.14 -1.12
N MET A 51 5.75 -2.16 -0.85
CA MET A 51 5.74 -3.41 -1.61
C MET A 51 4.68 -4.36 -1.08
N ILE A 52 4.06 -5.11 -1.99
CA ILE A 52 3.14 -6.19 -1.67
C ILE A 52 3.64 -7.49 -2.33
N PHE A 53 3.42 -8.60 -1.63
CA PHE A 53 3.70 -9.95 -2.10
C PHE A 53 2.53 -10.84 -1.76
N ALA A 54 2.12 -11.67 -2.72
CA ALA A 54 1.15 -12.72 -2.53
C ALA A 54 1.69 -14.01 -3.17
N PRO A 55 1.56 -15.17 -2.50
CA PRO A 55 1.93 -16.45 -3.09
C PRO A 55 1.23 -16.70 -4.42
N LYS A 56 1.89 -17.47 -5.28
CA LYS A 56 1.34 -17.83 -6.58
C LYS A 56 0.08 -18.67 -6.40
N ASP A 57 -0.97 -18.27 -7.11
CA ASP A 57 -2.23 -19.00 -7.24
C ASP A 57 -2.99 -19.25 -5.91
N GLU A 58 -2.71 -18.48 -4.87
CA GLU A 58 -3.41 -18.53 -3.58
C GLU A 58 -4.00 -17.17 -3.19
N TRP A 59 -5.24 -17.17 -2.69
CA TRP A 59 -5.83 -15.97 -2.09
C TRP A 59 -5.12 -15.64 -0.77
N TYR A 60 -4.56 -14.45 -0.69
CA TYR A 60 -3.77 -14.00 0.44
C TYR A 60 -4.19 -12.60 0.89
N GLU A 61 -4.17 -12.38 2.20
CA GLU A 61 -4.49 -11.08 2.80
C GLU A 61 -3.19 -10.35 3.16
N VAL A 62 -2.83 -9.38 2.32
CA VAL A 62 -1.68 -8.51 2.55
C VAL A 62 -2.09 -7.40 3.50
N MET A 63 -1.37 -7.26 4.61
CA MET A 63 -1.61 -6.25 5.63
C MET A 63 -0.45 -5.26 5.65
N ILE A 64 -0.70 -4.02 5.26
CA ILE A 64 0.31 -2.97 5.13
C ILE A 64 0.02 -1.88 6.16
N PRO A 65 0.79 -1.78 7.25
CA PRO A 65 0.71 -0.62 8.12
C PRO A 65 0.94 0.66 7.30
N LEU A 66 0.13 1.69 7.52
CA LEU A 66 0.27 2.97 6.82
C LEU A 66 1.65 3.60 7.07
N SER A 67 2.27 3.31 8.23
CA SER A 67 3.64 3.69 8.57
C SER A 67 4.74 3.00 7.74
N ARG A 68 4.41 1.93 7.00
CA ARG A 68 5.35 1.26 6.07
C ARG A 68 5.34 1.83 4.65
N TYR A 69 4.48 2.82 4.39
CA TYR A 69 4.54 3.54 3.14
C TYR A 69 5.60 4.62 3.22
N LEU A 70 6.52 4.63 2.26
CA LEU A 70 7.60 5.60 2.18
C LEU A 70 7.25 6.70 1.17
N PRO A 71 7.58 7.97 1.43
CA PRO A 71 7.36 9.03 0.46
C PRO A 71 8.29 8.81 -0.73
N THR A 72 7.75 8.99 -1.92
CA THR A 72 8.47 8.77 -3.18
C THR A 72 8.27 9.94 -4.14
N MET A 73 9.33 10.26 -4.88
CA MET A 73 9.30 11.24 -5.96
C MET A 73 9.99 10.63 -7.18
N LYS A 74 9.30 10.61 -8.32
CA LYS A 74 9.80 10.00 -9.57
C LYS A 74 10.34 8.56 -9.35
N GLY A 75 9.63 7.78 -8.53
CA GLY A 75 9.97 6.38 -8.22
C GLY A 75 11.15 6.18 -7.27
N LYS A 76 11.67 7.25 -6.65
CA LYS A 76 12.73 7.16 -5.65
C LYS A 76 12.20 7.51 -4.27
N VAL A 77 12.56 6.72 -3.26
CA VAL A 77 12.32 7.08 -1.86
C VAL A 77 13.06 8.37 -1.56
N VAL A 78 12.37 9.33 -0.96
CA VAL A 78 12.95 10.60 -0.52
C VAL A 78 13.08 10.59 1.00
N ASP A 79 14.26 10.94 1.51
CA ASP A 79 14.49 11.06 2.95
C ASP A 79 13.99 12.41 3.44
N ILE A 80 12.67 12.51 3.59
CA ILE A 80 12.00 13.66 4.15
C ILE A 80 11.31 13.17 5.42
N LYS A 81 11.57 13.84 6.55
CA LYS A 81 10.79 13.65 7.78
C LYS A 81 9.38 14.22 7.57
N ASN A 82 8.55 13.46 6.88
CA ASN A 82 7.15 13.80 6.64
C ASN A 82 6.29 12.60 7.00
N GLU A 83 5.12 12.88 7.57
CA GLU A 83 4.11 11.86 7.85
C GLU A 83 3.05 11.90 6.75
N MET A 84 2.49 10.73 6.42
CA MET A 84 1.39 10.66 5.47
C MET A 84 0.17 11.38 6.03
N ASN A 85 -0.41 12.31 5.27
CA ASN A 85 -1.68 12.90 5.62
C ASN A 85 -2.84 11.91 5.35
N ARG A 86 -3.16 11.09 6.34
CA ARG A 86 -4.15 10.01 6.25
C ARG A 86 -5.58 10.53 6.12
N SER A 87 -5.87 11.74 6.60
CA SER A 87 -7.17 12.42 6.41
C SER A 87 -7.45 12.89 4.97
N ARG A 88 -6.43 12.88 4.09
CA ARG A 88 -6.52 13.43 2.72
C ARG A 88 -5.98 12.46 1.67
N ILE A 89 -6.46 11.21 1.67
CA ILE A 89 -6.07 10.21 0.65
C ILE A 89 -6.94 10.38 -0.60
N CYS A 90 -6.36 10.84 -1.70
CA CYS A 90 -7.09 11.20 -2.91
C CYS A 90 -7.00 10.13 -4.01
N GLY A 91 -6.33 9.01 -3.75
CA GLY A 91 -6.31 7.88 -4.68
C GLY A 91 -5.32 6.79 -4.28
N MET A 92 -5.47 5.64 -4.93
CA MET A 92 -4.61 4.47 -4.75
C MET A 92 -4.29 3.83 -6.10
N GLY A 93 -3.12 3.18 -6.19
CA GLY A 93 -2.69 2.39 -7.35
C GLY A 93 -1.93 1.12 -6.96
N LEU A 94 -1.83 0.18 -7.91
CA LEU A 94 -1.13 -1.10 -7.81
C LEU A 94 -0.26 -1.31 -9.07
N SER A 95 1.02 -0.94 -9.01
CA SER A 95 1.93 -1.12 -10.14
C SER A 95 2.76 -2.41 -10.04
N LEU A 96 3.26 -2.87 -11.18
CA LEU A 96 4.14 -4.04 -11.26
C LEU A 96 5.60 -3.67 -10.99
N SER A 97 6.37 -4.62 -10.46
CA SER A 97 7.81 -4.52 -10.26
C SER A 97 8.51 -5.65 -11.00
N VAL A 98 9.37 -5.32 -11.96
CA VAL A 98 10.11 -6.32 -12.75
C VAL A 98 11.38 -6.78 -12.03
N ASN A 99 12.11 -5.83 -11.41
CA ASN A 99 13.43 -6.05 -10.82
C ASN A 99 13.53 -5.63 -9.34
N GLY A 100 12.40 -5.53 -8.62
CA GLY A 100 12.37 -5.36 -7.16
C GLY A 100 11.36 -6.28 -6.50
N GLY A 101 11.65 -6.73 -5.28
CA GLY A 101 10.75 -7.59 -4.51
C GLY A 101 11.36 -8.08 -3.20
N LEU A 102 10.53 -8.72 -2.40
CA LEU A 102 10.95 -9.42 -1.19
C LEU A 102 11.69 -10.71 -1.55
N GLU A 103 12.49 -11.22 -0.61
CA GLU A 103 13.16 -12.51 -0.78
C GLU A 103 12.15 -13.62 -1.11
N GLY A 104 12.48 -14.42 -2.14
CA GLY A 104 11.61 -15.49 -2.64
C GLY A 104 10.59 -15.06 -3.71
N ALA A 105 10.50 -13.78 -4.05
CA ALA A 105 9.65 -13.32 -5.14
C ALA A 105 10.21 -13.70 -6.53
N VAL A 106 9.32 -13.99 -7.48
CA VAL A 106 9.66 -14.19 -8.89
C VAL A 106 10.04 -12.84 -9.53
N MET A 107 11.18 -12.80 -10.22
CA MET A 107 11.78 -11.60 -10.79
C MET A 107 11.97 -11.71 -12.31
N GLY A 108 12.18 -10.58 -12.97
CA GLY A 108 12.47 -10.51 -14.40
C GLY A 108 11.23 -10.44 -15.28
N ASN A 109 11.45 -10.47 -16.60
CA ASN A 109 10.41 -10.32 -17.60
C ASN A 109 9.39 -11.48 -17.57
N GLY A 110 8.25 -11.28 -18.23
CA GLY A 110 7.22 -12.29 -18.41
C GLY A 110 5.82 -11.78 -18.07
N ASP A 111 4.89 -12.70 -17.93
CA ASP A 111 3.51 -12.39 -17.62
C ASP A 111 3.35 -11.96 -16.14
N PHE A 112 2.43 -11.01 -15.95
CA PHE A 112 2.03 -10.50 -14.64
C PHE A 112 0.52 -10.70 -14.48
N ARG A 113 0.12 -11.24 -13.34
CA ARG A 113 -1.28 -11.41 -12.95
C ARG A 113 -1.44 -11.15 -11.45
N LEU A 114 -2.30 -10.19 -11.15
CA LEU A 114 -2.78 -9.92 -9.79
C LEU A 114 -4.30 -9.82 -9.85
N GLU A 115 -4.98 -10.72 -9.15
CA GLU A 115 -6.43 -10.64 -8.96
C GLU A 115 -6.70 -9.92 -7.64
N LEU A 116 -7.70 -9.03 -7.64
CA LEU A 116 -8.12 -8.26 -6.48
C LEU A 116 -9.56 -8.62 -6.14
N ASP A 117 -9.79 -9.03 -4.89
CA ASP A 117 -11.13 -9.22 -4.33
C ASP A 117 -11.59 -7.92 -3.66
N TRP A 118 -10.86 -7.47 -2.63
CA TRP A 118 -11.18 -6.24 -1.92
C TRP A 118 -9.96 -5.51 -1.35
N ILE A 119 -10.18 -4.23 -1.05
CA ILE A 119 -9.27 -3.36 -0.29
C ILE A 119 -10.05 -2.77 0.88
N LYS A 120 -9.48 -2.79 2.09
CA LYS A 120 -10.10 -2.27 3.32
C LYS A 120 -9.09 -1.47 4.13
N ALA A 121 -9.55 -0.38 4.74
CA ALA A 121 -8.83 0.27 5.84
C ALA A 121 -9.24 -0.43 7.15
N LEU A 122 -8.25 -0.80 7.96
CA LEU A 122 -8.43 -1.48 9.24
C LEU A 122 -7.75 -0.70 10.36
N ARG A 123 -8.40 -0.71 11.51
CA ARG A 123 -7.82 -0.31 12.80
C ARG A 123 -7.39 -1.59 13.49
N ARG A 124 -6.09 -1.79 13.70
CA ARG A 124 -5.63 -2.84 14.61
C ARG A 124 -5.78 -2.27 16.02
N GLU A 125 -6.72 -2.82 16.79
CA GLU A 125 -6.67 -2.57 18.22
C GLU A 125 -5.30 -3.05 18.73
N ASP A 126 -4.54 -2.13 19.34
CA ASP A 126 -3.30 -2.46 20.03
C ASP A 126 -3.55 -3.71 20.88
N GLY A 127 -2.69 -4.72 20.71
CA GLY A 127 -2.77 -6.00 21.40
C GLY A 127 -2.53 -5.92 22.92
N ARG A 128 -3.32 -5.15 23.65
CA ARG A 128 -3.41 -5.14 25.12
C ARG A 128 -4.68 -5.79 25.65
N ARG A 129 -5.19 -6.82 24.96
CA ARG A 129 -6.18 -7.76 25.51
C ARG A 129 -5.92 -9.19 25.04
N ARG A 130 -4.82 -9.78 25.50
CA ARG A 130 -4.69 -11.24 25.59
C ARG A 130 -3.56 -11.70 26.53
N GLU A 131 -3.50 -11.13 27.73
CA GLU A 131 -2.88 -11.78 28.89
C GLU A 131 -3.82 -11.61 30.08
N ASP A 132 -4.99 -12.24 29.99
CA ASP A 132 -5.78 -12.56 31.17
C ASP A 132 -6.66 -13.76 30.83
N ARG A 133 -6.03 -14.93 30.77
CA ARG A 133 -6.66 -16.24 30.87
C ARG A 133 -5.60 -17.33 31.02
N GLY A 134 -5.23 -17.56 32.29
CA GLY A 134 -4.92 -18.87 32.84
C GLY A 134 -3.59 -19.51 32.45
N ARG A 135 -2.66 -19.58 33.40
CA ARG A 135 -2.59 -20.73 34.32
C ARG A 135 -1.73 -20.41 35.53
#